data_AF-A0A8T3MD01-F1
#
_entry.id   AF-A0A8T3MD01-F1
#
_cell.length_a   1.000
_cell.length_b   1.000
_cell.length_c   1.000
_cell.angle_alpha   90.00
_cell.angle_beta   90.00
_cell.angle_gamma   90.00
#
_symmetry.space_group_name_H-M   'P 1'
#
loop_
_entity.id
_entity.type
_entity.pdbx_description
1 polymer ?
#
loop_
_entity_poly.entity_id
_entity_poly.type
_entity_poly.pdbx_seq_one_letter_code
_entity_poly.pdbx_strand_id
1 'polypeptide(L)' 'MSADEQVYIQALALGLDPAWRRRTDDERHDDGCRFAEAAAATQPDSVRSISYSSIGLEPAVDLLFWRMAPSVDALES' A
#
# COMPACT_ATOMS: atom_id res chain seq x y z
N MET A 1 -15.68 -18.43 -25.41
CA MET A 1 -14.98 -17.23 -24.94
C MET A 1 -14.71 -17.47 -23.46
N SER A 2 -13.45 -17.64 -23.07
CA SER A 2 -13.11 -17.69 -21.63
C SER A 2 -13.60 -16.38 -21.04
N ALA A 3 -14.37 -16.41 -19.95
CA ALA A 3 -14.58 -15.19 -19.18
C ALA A 3 -13.18 -14.64 -18.88
N ASP A 4 -12.90 -13.39 -19.25
CA ASP A 4 -11.71 -12.71 -18.73
C ASP A 4 -11.76 -12.87 -17.22
N GLU A 5 -10.68 -13.40 -16.64
CA GLU A 5 -10.60 -13.64 -15.21
C GLU A 5 -10.80 -12.28 -14.52
N GLN A 6 -11.94 -12.11 -13.86
CA GLN A 6 -12.33 -10.82 -13.29
C GLN A 6 -11.32 -10.42 -12.22
N VAL A 7 -10.63 -9.31 -12.45
CA VAL A 7 -9.70 -8.72 -11.47
C VAL A 7 -10.37 -7.53 -10.80
N TYR A 8 -10.27 -7.49 -9.48
CA TYR A 8 -10.67 -6.35 -8.65
C TYR A 8 -9.43 -5.55 -8.28
N ILE A 9 -9.57 -4.22 -8.32
CA ILE A 9 -8.50 -3.28 -8.01
C ILE A 9 -8.91 -2.44 -6.81
N GLN A 10 -8.04 -2.38 -5.79
CA GLN A 10 -8.14 -1.42 -4.70
C GLN A 10 -6.94 -0.47 -4.77
N ALA A 11 -7.22 0.82 -4.93
CA ALA A 11 -6.23 1.88 -4.94
C ALA A 11 -6.30 2.65 -3.62
N LEU A 12 -5.31 2.46 -2.74
CA LEU A 12 -5.24 3.14 -1.46
C LEU A 12 -4.26 4.31 -1.55
N ALA A 13 -4.79 5.52 -1.59
CA ALA A 13 -4.02 6.75 -1.51
C ALA A 13 -3.84 7.16 -0.03
N LEU A 14 -2.61 7.09 0.46
CA LEU A 14 -2.28 7.27 1.87
C LEU A 14 -1.42 8.50 2.08
N GLY A 15 -1.79 9.32 3.07
CA GLY A 15 -0.97 10.42 3.57
C GLY A 15 -0.20 9.99 4.83
N LEU A 16 1.06 10.40 4.92
CA LEU A 16 1.86 10.26 6.13
C LEU A 16 1.48 11.36 7.12
N ASP A 17 1.42 11.00 8.41
CA ASP A 17 1.15 11.97 9.47
C ASP A 17 2.23 13.09 9.47
N PRO A 18 1.85 14.38 9.44
CA PRO A 18 2.80 15.48 9.57
C PRO A 18 3.67 15.41 10.83
N ALA A 19 3.20 14.79 11.93
CA ALA A 19 3.98 14.56 13.13
C ALA A 19 5.08 13.52 12.94
N TRP A 20 4.85 12.48 12.12
CA TRP A 20 5.87 11.48 11.78
C TRP A 20 7.08 12.12 11.08
N ARG A 21 6.85 13.10 10.20
CA ARG A 21 7.93 13.83 9.50
C ARG A 21 8.85 14.63 10.42
N ARG A 22 8.43 14.92 11.66
CA ARG A 22 9.22 15.64 12.67
C ARG A 22 10.04 14.73 13.57
N ARG A 23 9.91 13.41 13.42
CA ARG A 23 10.74 12.43 14.13
C ARG A 23 12.18 12.43 13.61
N THR A 24 13.08 11.81 14.37
CA THR A 24 14.47 11.62 13.94
C THR A 24 14.56 10.74 12.70
N ASP A 25 15.65 10.84 11.95
CA ASP A 25 15.86 10.02 10.75
C ASP A 25 15.87 8.52 11.08
N ASP A 26 16.49 8.13 12.21
CA ASP A 26 16.53 6.75 12.68
C ASP A 26 15.12 6.22 13.00
N GLU A 27 14.30 6.99 13.72
CA GLU A 27 12.91 6.60 14.01
C GLU A 27 12.06 6.47 12.74
N ARG A 28 12.22 7.39 11.78
CA ARG A 28 11.51 7.31 10.49
C ARG A 28 11.94 6.10 9.68
N HIS A 29 13.24 5.78 9.70
CA HIS A 29 13.77 4.59 9.04
C HIS A 29 13.19 3.31 9.64
N ASP A 30 13.27 3.16 10.96
CA ASP A 30 12.74 2.00 11.68
C ASP A 30 11.23 1.82 11.46
N ASP A 31 10.45 2.91 11.52
CA ASP A 31 9.02 2.89 11.22
C ASP A 31 8.76 2.40 9.79
N GLY A 32 9.56 2.86 8.81
CA GLY A 32 9.47 2.43 7.42
C GLY A 32 9.79 0.94 7.22
N CYS A 33 10.83 0.43 7.89
CA CYS A 33 11.17 -0.99 7.89
C CYS A 33 10.04 -1.84 8.48
N ARG A 34 9.53 -1.46 9.66
CA ARG A 34 8.40 -2.15 10.31
C ARG A 34 7.13 -2.13 9.45
N PHE A 35 6.88 -1.01 8.77
CA PHE A 35 5.76 -0.90 7.84
C PHE A 35 5.91 -1.87 6.66
N ALA A 36 7.09 -1.92 6.04
CA ALA A 36 7.36 -2.83 4.93
C ALA A 36 7.25 -4.32 5.35
N GLU A 37 7.76 -4.67 6.53
CA GLU A 37 7.63 -6.01 7.11
C GLU A 37 6.16 -6.38 7.35
N ALA A 38 5.39 -5.48 7.96
CA ALA A 38 3.96 -5.69 8.20
C ALA A 38 3.20 -5.88 6.89
N ALA A 39 3.44 -5.00 5.89
CA ALA A 39 2.80 -5.08 4.59
C ALA A 39 3.10 -6.40 3.86
N ALA A 40 4.33 -6.91 3.97
CA ALA A 40 4.71 -8.19 3.40
C ALA A 40 4.07 -9.37 4.15
N ALA A 41 4.02 -9.31 5.48
CA ALA A 41 3.47 -10.38 6.32
C ALA A 41 1.94 -10.53 6.18
N THR A 42 1.23 -9.45 5.86
CA THR A 42 -0.23 -9.44 5.70
C THR A 42 -0.68 -9.60 4.25
N GLN A 43 0.23 -9.82 3.29
CA GLN A 43 -0.15 -9.95 1.88
C GLN A 43 -0.62 -11.38 1.59
N PRO A 44 -1.91 -11.60 1.25
CA PRO A 44 -2.37 -12.93 0.84
C PRO A 44 -1.77 -13.32 -0.50
N ASP A 45 -1.50 -14.61 -0.72
CA ASP A 45 -0.94 -15.13 -1.99
C ASP A 45 -1.79 -14.77 -3.21
N SER A 46 -3.10 -14.57 -3.01
CA SER A 46 -4.04 -14.18 -4.06
C SER A 46 -4.06 -12.68 -4.37
N VAL A 47 -3.30 -11.86 -3.64
CA VAL A 47 -3.27 -10.39 -3.80
C VAL A 47 -1.91 -9.94 -4.29
N ARG A 48 -1.90 -9.29 -5.46
CA ARG A 48 -0.71 -8.59 -5.94
C ARG A 48 -0.77 -7.12 -5.54
N SER A 49 0.18 -6.68 -4.72
CA SER A 49 0.33 -5.28 -4.31
C SER A 49 1.54 -4.63 -5.00
N ILE A 50 1.36 -3.41 -5.52
CA ILE A 50 2.43 -2.56 -6.01
C ILE A 50 2.37 -1.24 -5.25
N SER A 51 3.51 -0.83 -4.68
CA SER A 51 3.61 0.42 -3.92
C SER A 51 4.31 1.50 -4.74
N TYR A 52 3.73 2.69 -4.76
CA TYR A 52 4.31 3.88 -5.39
C TYR A 52 4.49 4.98 -4.35
N SER A 53 5.56 5.76 -4.51
CA SER A 53 5.69 7.06 -3.85
C SER A 53 5.00 8.13 -4.68
N SER A 54 4.19 8.96 -4.03
CA SER A 54 3.54 10.14 -4.62
C SER A 54 3.96 11.44 -3.91
N ILE A 55 4.99 11.36 -3.05
CA ILE A 55 5.55 12.50 -2.34
C ILE A 55 6.02 13.55 -3.35
N GLY A 56 5.42 14.75 -3.26
CA GLY A 56 5.74 15.86 -4.15
C GLY A 56 5.05 15.82 -5.52
N LEU A 57 4.20 14.82 -5.79
CA LEU A 57 3.42 14.71 -7.03
C LEU A 57 1.96 15.09 -6.82
N GLU A 58 1.30 14.55 -5.79
CA GLU A 58 -0.11 14.79 -5.47
C GLU A 58 -0.25 15.30 -4.03
N PRO A 59 -0.98 16.39 -3.77
CA PRO A 59 -1.22 16.88 -2.42
C PRO A 59 -1.91 15.84 -1.54
N ALA A 60 -1.42 15.69 -0.30
CA ALA A 60 -1.94 14.76 0.70
C ALA A 60 -1.88 13.26 0.37
N VAL A 61 -1.28 12.87 -0.77
CA VAL A 61 -1.01 11.48 -1.12
C VAL A 61 0.49 11.26 -1.18
N ASP A 62 1.02 10.60 -0.15
CA ASP A 62 2.44 10.29 -0.04
C ASP A 62 2.75 8.90 -0.58
N LEU A 63 1.86 7.93 -0.35
CA LEU A 63 1.99 6.54 -0.79
C LEU A 63 0.72 6.11 -1.53
N LEU A 64 0.88 5.37 -2.61
CA LEU A 64 -0.21 4.70 -3.31
C LEU A 64 0.01 3.19 -3.30
N PHE A 65 -0.94 2.44 -2.74
CA PHE A 65 -0.98 0.98 -2.91
C PHE A 65 -1.98 0.59 -3.97
N TRP A 66 -1.47 -0.04 -5.02
CA TRP A 66 -2.24 -0.63 -6.09
C TRP A 66 -2.35 -2.12 -5.85
N ARG A 67 -3.50 -2.58 -5.35
CA ARG A 67 -3.76 -3.97 -4.99
C ARG A 67 -4.71 -4.61 -6.00
N MET A 68 -4.40 -5.82 -6.42
CA MET A 68 -5.17 -6.58 -7.40
C MET A 68 -5.47 -7.97 -6.86
N ALA A 69 -6.72 -8.43 -6.97
CA ALA A 69 -7.17 -9.72 -6.46
C ALA A 69 -8.33 -10.30 -7.29
N PRO A 70 -8.62 -11.61 -7.19
CA PRO A 70 -9.75 -12.25 -7.89
C PRO A 70 -11.11 -11.98 -7.24
N SER A 71 -11.15 -11.36 -6.05
CA SER A 71 -12.39 -10.98 -5.35
C SER A 71 -12.18 -9.74 -4.48
N VAL A 72 -13.28 -9.06 -4.12
CA VAL A 72 -13.24 -7.94 -3.17
C VAL A 72 -12.89 -8.42 -1.77
N ASP A 73 -13.42 -9.55 -1.33
CA ASP A 73 -13.14 -10.10 0.01
C ASP A 73 -11.64 -10.36 0.23
N ALA A 74 -10.93 -10.81 -0.81
CA ALA A 74 -9.48 -10.98 -0.76
C ALA A 74 -8.70 -9.66 -0.62
N LEU A 75 -9.29 -8.51 -0.95
CA LEU A 75 -8.68 -7.20 -0.74
C LEU A 75 -8.92 -6.66 0.67
N GLU A 76 -9.94 -7.13 1.38
CA GLU A 76 -10.33 -6.66 2.73
C GLU A 76 -9.77 -7.53 3.87
N SER A 77 -9.25 -8.72 3.56
CA SER A 77 -8.52 -9.61 4.49
C SER A 77 -7.11 -9.14 4.80
#